data_AF-A0A7J4R9S3-F1
#
_entry.id   AF-A0A7J4R9S3-F1
#
_cell.length_a   1.000
_cell.length_b   1.000
_cell.length_c   1.000
_cell.angle_alpha   90.00
_cell.angle_beta   90.00
_cell.angle_gamma   90.00
#
_symmetry.space_group_name_H-M   'P 1'
#
loop_
_entity.id
_entity.type
_entity.pdbx_description
1 polymer ?
#
loop_
_entity_poly.entity_id
_entity_poly.type
_entity_poly.pdbx_seq_one_letter_code
_entity_poly.pdbx_strand_id
1 'polypeptide(L)'
;MRLLYHPGGKLMRLACFMSGSGTNVRRIIERQLKLGKNSPFEVALIFTDNKSSNAEKIASEYGIPFFCNDIREFYKRRNAKRSDLSVRREYDAETRNIMEKKGIDAVALCGYMSIVTHEICNNFLTLNVHPADLRRKDKAGKRLYAGLMGEQCIRAAMLNHDPEVRSTVHITTTELDGGPIIFVSQPVKLDLSLCENDSSLDLASEKYIETLKEKGDWVIYPEAVEMLARGRIGIEGEAILIDGIKYENGYCSSEEKAALRKAMREQRRGMGEAEIRGKSAIITGKLLTLPEFQDAKAIMFYSAMPREVQTKQAIREAQGIGKSILLPVTEEGEIRACCFTGFDNMKKGEHGILEPLESTDENNAKNSVQQDKQNSEGKDIDLVVVPGLAFDENGARLGFGLGCYDAFLNSLGSNSNCKGSNCKRIGLSFESQIVERIPREEWDVPMDIIITEKRVIRARKGQESDNS
;
A
#
# COMPACT_ATOMS: atom_id res chain seq x y z
N MET A 1 -12.41 12.05 20.80
CA MET A 1 -12.00 10.88 19.98
C MET A 1 -12.87 9.68 20.29
N ARG A 2 -13.58 9.13 19.29
CA ARG A 2 -14.32 7.87 19.39
C ARG A 2 -13.77 6.91 18.34
N LEU A 3 -13.33 5.71 18.74
CA LEU A 3 -12.98 4.68 17.76
C LEU A 3 -14.24 4.22 17.02
N LEU A 4 -14.11 3.96 15.74
CA LEU A 4 -15.23 3.43 14.94
C LEU A 4 -15.53 1.97 15.30
N TYR A 5 -14.50 1.21 15.67
CA TYR A 5 -14.61 -0.16 16.13
C TYR A 5 -13.64 -0.43 17.27
N HIS A 6 -14.10 -1.17 18.28
CA HIS A 6 -13.29 -1.55 19.44
C HIS A 6 -12.98 -3.05 19.36
N PRO A 7 -11.71 -3.44 19.13
CA PRO A 7 -11.32 -4.84 19.09
C PRO A 7 -11.39 -5.44 20.50
N GLY A 8 -12.52 -6.05 20.86
CA GLY A 8 -12.75 -6.68 22.17
C GLY A 8 -12.06 -8.04 22.35
N GLY A 9 -10.87 -8.23 21.78
CA GLY A 9 -10.14 -9.52 21.78
C GLY A 9 -10.77 -10.60 20.88
N LYS A 10 -11.76 -10.26 20.06
CA LYS A 10 -12.40 -11.14 19.07
C LYS A 10 -12.22 -10.58 17.67
N LEU A 11 -12.24 -11.47 16.67
CA LEU A 11 -12.26 -11.09 15.26
C LEU A 11 -13.51 -10.26 14.95
N MET A 12 -13.33 -9.17 14.20
CA MET A 12 -14.46 -8.45 13.61
C MET A 12 -15.12 -9.31 12.54
N ARG A 13 -16.41 -9.60 12.70
CA ARG A 13 -17.20 -10.41 11.76
C ARG A 13 -17.80 -9.50 10.70
N LEU A 14 -17.25 -9.57 9.49
CA LEU A 14 -17.61 -8.71 8.37
C LEU A 14 -18.64 -9.39 7.45
N ALA A 15 -19.68 -8.66 7.06
CA ALA A 15 -20.54 -9.02 5.93
C ALA A 15 -20.17 -8.23 4.68
N CYS A 16 -19.92 -8.91 3.56
CA CYS A 16 -19.63 -8.29 2.27
C CYS A 16 -20.88 -8.29 1.39
N PHE A 17 -21.39 -7.11 1.06
CA PHE A 17 -22.58 -6.93 0.21
C PHE A 17 -22.16 -6.70 -1.24
N MET A 18 -22.76 -7.41 -2.19
CA MET A 18 -22.42 -7.26 -3.61
C MET A 18 -23.61 -7.52 -4.54
N SER A 19 -23.60 -6.91 -5.73
CA SER A 19 -24.65 -7.12 -6.74
C SER A 19 -24.13 -7.64 -8.09
N GLY A 20 -22.80 -7.76 -8.27
CA GLY A 20 -22.17 -8.02 -9.57
C GLY A 20 -21.00 -9.01 -9.50
N SER A 21 -19.84 -8.60 -10.05
CA SER A 21 -18.67 -9.47 -10.23
C SER A 21 -17.98 -9.90 -8.92
N GLY A 22 -18.07 -9.07 -7.87
CA GLY A 22 -17.51 -9.35 -6.55
C GLY A 22 -15.99 -9.18 -6.43
N THR A 23 -15.36 -8.39 -7.31
CA THR A 23 -13.90 -8.18 -7.28
C THR A 23 -13.41 -7.60 -5.95
N ASN A 24 -14.12 -6.60 -5.39
CA ASN A 24 -13.80 -6.06 -4.07
C ASN A 24 -13.97 -7.08 -2.93
N VAL A 25 -14.96 -7.97 -3.01
CA VAL A 25 -15.13 -9.05 -2.02
C VAL A 25 -13.92 -9.98 -2.01
N ARG A 26 -13.44 -10.37 -3.20
CA ARG A 26 -12.24 -11.22 -3.35
C ARG A 26 -11.01 -10.57 -2.72
N ARG A 27 -10.77 -9.28 -2.97
CA ARG A 27 -9.60 -8.57 -2.40
C ARG A 27 -9.63 -8.49 -0.88
N ILE A 28 -10.81 -8.32 -0.28
CA ILE A 28 -10.96 -8.36 1.18
C ILE A 28 -10.67 -9.77 1.72
N ILE A 29 -11.17 -10.83 1.06
CA ILE A 29 -10.89 -12.22 1.45
C ILE A 29 -9.40 -12.55 1.30
N GLU A 30 -8.78 -12.17 0.18
CA GLU A 30 -7.34 -12.36 -0.06
C GLU A 30 -6.50 -11.67 1.02
N ARG A 31 -6.89 -10.46 1.44
CA ARG A 31 -6.24 -9.76 2.55
C ARG A 31 -6.34 -10.54 3.86
N GLN A 32 -7.53 -11.06 4.20
CA GLN A 32 -7.73 -11.91 5.37
C GLN A 32 -6.84 -13.17 5.30
N LEU A 33 -6.83 -13.88 4.17
CA LEU A 33 -6.05 -15.10 3.99
C LEU A 33 -4.54 -14.82 4.11
N LYS A 34 -4.08 -13.70 3.56
CA LYS A 34 -2.68 -13.25 3.66
C LYS A 34 -2.26 -12.98 5.11
N LEU A 35 -3.16 -12.39 5.92
CA LEU A 35 -2.91 -12.16 7.34
C LEU A 35 -2.94 -13.46 8.18
N GLY A 36 -3.65 -14.48 7.70
CA GLY A 36 -3.72 -15.79 8.34
C GLY A 36 -4.22 -15.71 9.79
N LYS A 37 -3.47 -16.32 10.72
CA LYS A 37 -3.82 -16.31 12.17
C LYS A 37 -3.79 -14.91 12.80
N ASN A 38 -3.13 -13.94 12.15
CA ASN A 38 -3.03 -12.57 12.62
C ASN A 38 -4.10 -11.64 11.99
N SER A 39 -5.06 -12.21 11.25
CA SER A 39 -6.17 -11.43 10.71
C SER A 39 -6.99 -10.88 11.88
N PRO A 40 -7.29 -9.56 11.92
CA PRO A 40 -8.14 -8.95 12.94
C PRO A 40 -9.64 -9.07 12.60
N PHE A 41 -9.97 -9.59 11.41
CA PHE A 41 -11.34 -9.77 10.94
C PHE A 41 -11.53 -11.12 10.23
N GLU A 42 -12.79 -11.51 10.08
CA GLU A 42 -13.22 -12.60 9.21
C GLU A 42 -14.41 -12.17 8.33
N VAL A 43 -14.41 -12.56 7.06
CA VAL A 43 -15.57 -12.45 6.18
C VAL A 43 -16.56 -13.56 6.55
N ALA A 44 -17.52 -13.22 7.40
CA ALA A 44 -18.48 -14.15 7.99
C ALA A 44 -19.71 -14.39 7.11
N LEU A 45 -19.99 -13.49 6.16
CA LEU A 45 -21.14 -13.57 5.26
C LEU A 45 -20.87 -12.85 3.94
N ILE A 46 -21.19 -13.49 2.82
CA ILE A 46 -21.41 -12.80 1.54
C ILE A 46 -22.92 -12.65 1.35
N PHE A 47 -23.37 -11.41 1.16
CA PHE A 47 -24.76 -11.06 0.90
C PHE A 47 -24.92 -10.54 -0.52
N THR A 48 -25.98 -10.95 -1.21
CA THR A 48 -26.36 -10.36 -2.50
C THR A 48 -27.84 -10.06 -2.61
N ASP A 49 -28.15 -8.96 -3.28
CA ASP A 49 -29.50 -8.59 -3.71
C ASP A 49 -29.83 -9.03 -5.13
N ASN A 50 -28.91 -9.72 -5.80
CA ASN A 50 -29.02 -10.11 -7.20
C ASN A 50 -28.63 -11.58 -7.35
N LYS A 51 -29.60 -12.43 -7.68
CA LYS A 51 -29.38 -13.87 -7.89
C LYS A 51 -28.43 -14.21 -9.05
N SER A 52 -28.22 -13.27 -9.98
CA SER A 52 -27.30 -13.43 -11.12
C SER A 52 -25.88 -12.94 -10.82
N SER A 53 -25.59 -12.52 -9.59
CA SER A 53 -24.24 -12.11 -9.19
C SER A 53 -23.29 -13.31 -9.04
N ASN A 54 -21.99 -13.04 -8.93
CA ASN A 54 -20.98 -14.07 -8.68
C ASN A 54 -20.89 -14.50 -7.20
N ALA A 55 -21.82 -14.06 -6.35
CA ALA A 55 -21.69 -14.21 -4.90
C ALA A 55 -21.64 -15.68 -4.43
N GLU A 56 -22.52 -16.54 -4.97
CA GLU A 56 -22.52 -17.98 -4.65
C GLU A 56 -21.22 -18.66 -5.08
N LYS A 57 -20.70 -18.32 -6.28
CA LYS A 57 -19.43 -18.84 -6.78
C LYS A 57 -18.27 -18.47 -5.86
N ILE A 58 -18.17 -17.20 -5.48
CA ILE A 58 -17.12 -16.71 -4.58
C ILE A 58 -17.24 -17.38 -3.22
N ALA A 59 -18.45 -17.47 -2.68
CA ALA A 59 -18.72 -18.11 -1.40
C ALA A 59 -18.28 -19.58 -1.38
N SER A 60 -18.62 -20.33 -2.44
CA SER A 60 -18.20 -21.73 -2.57
C SER A 60 -16.69 -21.88 -2.72
N GLU A 61 -16.03 -20.97 -3.43
CA GLU A 61 -14.58 -20.99 -3.66
C GLU A 61 -13.78 -20.82 -2.36
N TYR A 62 -14.24 -19.93 -1.47
CA TYR A 62 -13.55 -19.62 -0.21
C TYR A 62 -14.18 -20.29 1.03
N GLY A 63 -15.24 -21.08 0.86
CA GLY A 63 -15.94 -21.74 1.97
C GLY A 63 -16.66 -20.78 2.92
N ILE A 64 -17.17 -19.66 2.41
CA ILE A 64 -17.82 -18.60 3.19
C ILE A 64 -19.34 -18.76 3.13
N PRO A 65 -20.09 -18.55 4.23
CA PRO A 65 -21.55 -18.54 4.18
C PRO A 65 -22.10 -17.47 3.21
N PHE A 66 -23.09 -17.85 2.41
CA PHE A 66 -23.75 -16.98 1.44
C PHE A 66 -25.24 -16.82 1.73
N PHE A 67 -25.78 -15.63 1.44
CA PHE A 67 -27.21 -15.39 1.44
C PHE A 67 -27.62 -14.50 0.27
N CYS A 68 -28.62 -14.96 -0.50
CA CYS A 68 -29.25 -14.19 -1.56
C CYS A 68 -30.65 -13.76 -1.12
N ASN A 69 -30.91 -12.46 -1.13
CA ASN A 69 -32.26 -11.92 -1.05
C ASN A 69 -32.52 -11.10 -2.30
N ASP A 70 -33.01 -11.73 -3.37
CA ASP A 70 -33.17 -11.02 -4.65
C ASP A 70 -34.18 -9.87 -4.51
N ILE A 71 -33.69 -8.64 -4.65
CA ILE A 71 -34.49 -7.45 -4.38
C ILE A 71 -35.60 -7.27 -5.42
N ARG A 72 -35.39 -7.74 -6.67
CA ARG A 72 -36.44 -7.64 -7.70
C ARG A 72 -37.58 -8.58 -7.37
N GLU A 73 -37.27 -9.80 -6.96
CA GLU A 73 -38.28 -10.76 -6.51
C GLU A 73 -39.00 -10.29 -5.24
N PHE A 74 -38.27 -9.69 -4.30
CA PHE A 74 -38.85 -9.17 -3.07
C PHE A 74 -39.95 -8.13 -3.33
N TYR A 75 -39.65 -7.15 -4.18
CA TYR A 75 -40.61 -6.11 -4.58
C TYR A 75 -41.77 -6.69 -5.40
N LYS A 76 -41.48 -7.66 -6.29
CA LYS A 76 -42.50 -8.35 -7.08
C LYS A 76 -43.52 -9.07 -6.19
N ARG A 77 -43.07 -9.78 -5.15
CA ARG A 77 -43.95 -10.49 -4.20
C ARG A 77 -44.86 -9.55 -3.40
N ARG A 78 -44.44 -8.30 -3.19
CA ARG A 78 -45.20 -7.26 -2.49
C ARG A 78 -46.02 -6.36 -3.40
N ASN A 79 -46.02 -6.63 -4.70
CA ASN A 79 -46.68 -5.79 -5.71
C ASN A 79 -46.28 -4.30 -5.61
N ALA A 80 -44.99 -4.04 -5.36
CA ALA A 80 -44.46 -2.69 -5.13
C ALA A 80 -43.38 -2.32 -6.16
N LYS A 81 -43.21 -1.00 -6.40
CA LYS A 81 -42.16 -0.47 -7.28
C LYS A 81 -40.87 -0.27 -6.50
N ARG A 82 -39.71 -0.42 -7.15
CA ARG A 82 -38.37 -0.20 -6.56
C ARG A 82 -38.14 1.18 -5.93
N SER A 83 -38.96 2.18 -6.29
CA SER A 83 -38.95 3.52 -5.72
C SER A 83 -39.69 3.62 -4.38
N ASP A 84 -40.43 2.57 -3.98
CA ASP A 84 -41.11 2.52 -2.69
C ASP A 84 -40.09 2.24 -1.58
N LEU A 85 -39.80 3.28 -0.81
CA LEU A 85 -38.85 3.23 0.30
C LEU A 85 -39.42 2.55 1.55
N SER A 86 -40.74 2.38 1.66
CA SER A 86 -41.33 1.63 2.78
C SER A 86 -41.01 0.14 2.65
N VAL A 87 -41.24 -0.41 1.45
CA VAL A 87 -40.85 -1.77 1.08
C VAL A 87 -39.33 -1.94 1.13
N ARG A 88 -38.55 -0.88 0.84
CA ARG A 88 -37.10 -0.97 1.01
C ARG A 88 -36.69 -1.18 2.47
N ARG A 89 -37.34 -0.48 3.39
CA ARG A 89 -37.06 -0.64 4.83
C ARG A 89 -37.40 -2.05 5.30
N GLU A 90 -38.50 -2.64 4.82
CA GLU A 90 -38.82 -4.03 5.12
C GLU A 90 -37.73 -5.00 4.62
N TYR A 91 -37.24 -4.79 3.39
CA TYR A 91 -36.14 -5.59 2.82
C TYR A 91 -34.87 -5.52 3.68
N ASP A 92 -34.48 -4.30 4.09
CA ASP A 92 -33.30 -4.11 4.92
C ASP A 92 -33.51 -4.61 6.35
N ALA A 93 -34.72 -4.55 6.91
CA ALA A 93 -35.06 -5.12 8.21
C ALA A 93 -34.94 -6.66 8.21
N GLU A 94 -35.42 -7.33 7.14
CA GLU A 94 -35.18 -8.78 6.95
C GLU A 94 -33.69 -9.09 6.87
N THR A 95 -32.93 -8.26 6.15
CA THR A 95 -31.47 -8.40 6.01
C THR A 95 -30.75 -8.21 7.35
N ARG A 96 -31.12 -7.17 8.12
CA ARG A 96 -30.60 -6.91 9.48
C ARG A 96 -30.82 -8.11 10.39
N ASN A 97 -32.03 -8.66 10.43
CA ASN A 97 -32.34 -9.82 11.30
C ASN A 97 -31.45 -11.04 11.00
N ILE A 98 -31.06 -11.23 9.75
CA ILE A 98 -30.14 -12.31 9.34
C ILE A 98 -28.72 -12.04 9.81
N MET A 99 -28.28 -10.80 9.67
CA MET A 99 -26.95 -10.36 10.10
C MET A 99 -26.79 -10.43 11.62
N GLU A 100 -27.79 -9.99 12.39
CA GLU A 100 -27.82 -10.11 13.85
C GLU A 100 -27.69 -11.56 14.30
N LYS A 101 -28.46 -12.48 13.68
CA LYS A 101 -28.38 -13.92 13.96
C LYS A 101 -27.02 -14.53 13.64
N LYS A 102 -26.29 -13.96 12.69
CA LYS A 102 -24.93 -14.39 12.30
C LYS A 102 -23.83 -13.69 13.11
N GLY A 103 -24.19 -12.78 14.01
CA GLY A 103 -23.27 -11.98 14.80
C GLY A 103 -22.34 -11.16 13.93
N ILE A 104 -22.88 -10.43 12.96
CA ILE A 104 -22.10 -9.51 12.11
C ILE A 104 -21.85 -8.21 12.88
N ASP A 105 -20.61 -7.71 12.84
CA ASP A 105 -20.19 -6.48 13.50
C ASP A 105 -20.17 -5.29 12.54
N ALA A 106 -19.78 -5.52 11.28
CA ALA A 106 -19.59 -4.49 10.27
C ALA A 106 -19.99 -4.96 8.86
N VAL A 107 -20.27 -4.01 7.98
CA VAL A 107 -20.63 -4.25 6.57
C VAL A 107 -19.63 -3.56 5.65
N ALA A 108 -19.20 -4.28 4.61
CA ALA A 108 -18.50 -3.72 3.46
C ALA A 108 -19.41 -3.79 2.23
N LEU A 109 -19.79 -2.64 1.67
CA LEU A 109 -20.45 -2.55 0.37
C LEU A 109 -19.41 -2.71 -0.74
N CYS A 110 -19.48 -3.81 -1.47
CA CYS A 110 -18.50 -4.23 -2.47
C CYS A 110 -19.15 -4.26 -3.86
N GLY A 111 -19.46 -3.07 -4.40
CA GLY A 111 -20.24 -2.96 -5.64
C GLY A 111 -21.69 -3.38 -5.44
N TYR A 112 -22.28 -2.96 -4.32
CA TYR A 112 -23.69 -3.14 -4.01
C TYR A 112 -24.51 -2.02 -4.68
N MET A 113 -25.43 -2.37 -5.57
CA MET A 113 -26.10 -1.42 -6.48
C MET A 113 -27.42 -0.87 -5.92
N SER A 114 -27.62 -0.98 -4.61
CA SER A 114 -28.88 -0.72 -3.92
C SER A 114 -28.65 0.17 -2.69
N ILE A 115 -29.41 1.26 -2.55
CA ILE A 115 -29.28 2.21 -1.42
C ILE A 115 -29.58 1.51 -0.09
N VAL A 116 -28.65 1.43 0.85
CA VAL A 116 -28.95 0.91 2.19
C VAL A 116 -29.68 1.94 3.05
N THR A 117 -30.70 1.50 3.79
CA THR A 117 -31.49 2.34 4.68
C THR A 117 -30.91 2.38 6.10
N HIS A 118 -31.54 3.16 6.98
CA HIS A 118 -31.19 3.24 8.39
C HIS A 118 -31.26 1.88 9.12
N GLU A 119 -32.04 0.91 8.63
CA GLU A 119 -32.06 -0.45 9.19
C GLU A 119 -30.66 -1.09 9.14
N ILE A 120 -29.86 -0.80 8.11
CA ILE A 120 -28.47 -1.26 8.05
C ILE A 120 -27.54 -0.22 8.69
N CYS A 121 -27.59 1.04 8.25
CA CYS A 121 -26.59 2.05 8.63
C CYS A 121 -26.59 2.41 10.12
N ASN A 122 -27.72 2.27 10.83
CA ASN A 122 -27.77 2.58 12.28
C ASN A 122 -27.40 1.37 13.14
N ASN A 123 -27.47 0.15 12.60
CA ASN A 123 -27.24 -1.08 13.35
C ASN A 123 -25.86 -1.68 13.10
N PHE A 124 -25.27 -1.43 11.93
CA PHE A 124 -23.93 -1.91 11.57
C PHE A 124 -23.08 -0.78 11.03
N LEU A 125 -21.83 -0.73 11.49
CA LEU A 125 -20.84 0.14 10.85
C LEU A 125 -20.67 -0.31 9.40
N THR A 126 -21.03 0.57 8.47
CA THR A 126 -21.08 0.24 7.05
C THR A 126 -20.05 1.08 6.29
N LEU A 127 -19.14 0.41 5.59
CA LEU A 127 -18.16 1.03 4.71
C LEU A 127 -18.58 0.85 3.26
N ASN A 128 -18.21 1.81 2.42
CA ASN A 128 -18.33 1.71 0.97
C ASN A 128 -17.04 2.21 0.31
N VAL A 129 -16.73 1.67 -0.87
CA VAL A 129 -15.72 2.22 -1.76
C VAL A 129 -16.40 2.82 -2.99
N HIS A 130 -16.06 4.06 -3.30
CA HIS A 130 -16.60 4.81 -4.41
C HIS A 130 -15.49 5.11 -5.43
N PRO A 131 -15.69 4.86 -6.73
CA PRO A 131 -14.66 4.97 -7.76
C PRO A 131 -14.46 6.42 -8.27
N ALA A 132 -14.43 7.38 -7.35
CA ALA A 132 -14.11 8.79 -7.60
C ALA A 132 -13.60 9.48 -6.34
N ASP A 133 -12.95 10.64 -6.51
CA ASP A 133 -12.50 11.48 -5.41
C ASP A 133 -13.69 12.25 -4.79
N LEU A 134 -14.24 11.72 -3.71
CA LEU A 134 -15.39 12.33 -3.01
C LEU A 134 -15.01 13.60 -2.23
N ARG A 135 -13.73 14.01 -2.21
CA ARG A 135 -13.33 15.31 -1.67
C ARG A 135 -13.73 16.45 -2.60
N ARG A 136 -13.94 16.17 -3.89
CA ARG A 136 -14.31 17.19 -4.88
C ARG A 136 -15.77 17.60 -4.70
N LYS A 137 -15.97 18.90 -4.50
CA LYS A 137 -17.28 19.52 -4.26
C LYS A 137 -17.58 20.57 -5.31
N ASP A 138 -18.85 20.75 -5.63
CA ASP A 138 -19.33 21.89 -6.41
C ASP A 138 -19.29 23.19 -5.58
N LYS A 139 -19.69 24.30 -6.20
CA LYS A 139 -19.76 25.61 -5.54
C LYS A 139 -20.77 25.68 -4.39
N ALA A 140 -21.74 24.75 -4.35
CA ALA A 140 -22.73 24.63 -3.29
C ALA A 140 -22.26 23.70 -2.15
N GLY A 141 -21.07 23.11 -2.26
CA GLY A 141 -20.51 22.20 -1.26
C GLY A 141 -20.95 20.74 -1.40
N LYS A 142 -21.71 20.38 -2.45
CA LYS A 142 -22.13 19.00 -2.72
C LYS A 142 -21.02 18.25 -3.44
N ARG A 143 -20.81 16.98 -3.06
CA ARG A 143 -19.81 16.10 -3.71
C ARG A 143 -20.16 15.91 -5.19
N LEU A 144 -19.20 16.20 -6.08
CA LEU A 144 -19.42 16.20 -7.53
C LEU A 144 -19.83 14.84 -8.08
N TYR A 145 -19.24 13.77 -7.52
CA TYR A 145 -19.36 12.42 -8.07
C TYR A 145 -20.28 11.50 -7.25
N ALA A 146 -20.88 12.01 -6.17
CA ALA A 146 -21.78 11.24 -5.34
C ALA A 146 -22.96 10.68 -6.17
N GLY A 147 -23.20 9.38 -6.06
CA GLY A 147 -24.27 8.67 -6.76
C GLY A 147 -23.96 8.24 -8.20
N LEU A 148 -22.81 8.62 -8.76
CA LEU A 148 -22.33 8.04 -10.02
C LEU A 148 -21.75 6.65 -9.78
N MET A 149 -21.76 5.80 -10.80
CA MET A 149 -21.28 4.43 -10.67
C MET A 149 -20.31 4.04 -11.80
N GLY A 150 -19.25 3.31 -11.43
CA GLY A 150 -18.31 2.70 -12.38
C GLY A 150 -17.74 3.72 -13.37
N GLU A 151 -17.87 3.43 -14.66
CA GLU A 151 -17.37 4.27 -15.76
C GLU A 151 -17.99 5.68 -15.77
N GLN A 152 -19.20 5.86 -15.22
CA GLN A 152 -19.83 7.18 -15.15
C GLN A 152 -18.99 8.16 -14.32
N CYS A 153 -18.31 7.66 -13.29
CA CYS A 153 -17.40 8.46 -12.47
C CYS A 153 -16.20 8.94 -13.30
N ILE A 154 -15.61 8.04 -14.09
CA ILE A 154 -14.46 8.36 -14.94
C ILE A 154 -14.87 9.34 -16.04
N ARG A 155 -15.97 9.05 -16.72
CA ARG A 155 -16.53 9.91 -17.76
C ARG A 155 -16.81 11.31 -17.22
N ALA A 156 -17.43 11.43 -16.05
CA ALA A 156 -17.68 12.71 -15.41
C ALA A 156 -16.38 13.45 -15.04
N ALA A 157 -15.38 12.75 -14.52
CA ALA A 157 -14.08 13.33 -14.20
C ALA A 157 -13.35 13.87 -15.45
N MET A 158 -13.36 13.09 -16.53
CA MET A 158 -12.77 13.48 -17.82
C MET A 158 -13.48 14.70 -18.44
N LEU A 159 -14.82 14.75 -18.39
CA LEU A 159 -15.61 15.89 -18.85
C LEU A 159 -15.42 17.15 -17.97
N ASN A 160 -15.12 16.96 -16.69
CA ASN A 160 -14.75 18.06 -15.78
C ASN A 160 -13.27 18.49 -15.92
N HIS A 161 -12.52 17.88 -16.85
CA HIS A 161 -11.09 18.12 -17.06
C HIS A 161 -10.23 17.86 -15.81
N ASP A 162 -10.60 16.83 -15.04
CA ASP A 162 -9.78 16.40 -13.90
C ASP A 162 -8.50 15.74 -14.40
N PRO A 163 -7.32 16.14 -13.90
CA PRO A 163 -6.06 15.53 -14.34
C PRO A 163 -5.87 14.11 -13.81
N GLU A 164 -6.67 13.69 -12.82
CA GLU A 164 -6.57 12.40 -12.15
C GLU A 164 -7.90 11.99 -11.51
N VAL A 165 -8.04 10.69 -11.27
CA VAL A 165 -9.12 10.07 -10.49
C VAL A 165 -8.55 9.26 -9.33
N ARG A 166 -9.36 9.09 -8.28
CA ARG A 166 -9.01 8.34 -7.07
C ARG A 166 -10.20 7.53 -6.61
N SER A 167 -9.96 6.47 -5.86
CA SER A 167 -10.99 5.72 -5.14
C SER A 167 -11.12 6.31 -3.74
N THR A 168 -12.34 6.31 -3.22
CA THR A 168 -12.63 6.81 -1.87
C THR A 168 -13.32 5.75 -1.04
N VAL A 169 -12.75 5.40 0.11
CA VAL A 169 -13.45 4.61 1.14
C VAL A 169 -14.09 5.57 2.12
N HIS A 170 -15.39 5.42 2.38
CA HIS A 170 -16.13 6.27 3.28
C HIS A 170 -17.11 5.48 4.16
N ILE A 171 -17.50 6.07 5.27
CA ILE A 171 -18.61 5.55 6.09
C ILE A 171 -19.90 5.79 5.31
N THR A 172 -20.76 4.79 5.23
CA THR A 172 -22.07 4.91 4.58
C THR A 172 -23.07 5.52 5.55
N THR A 173 -23.82 6.51 5.07
CA THR A 173 -24.96 7.10 5.78
C THR A 173 -26.22 6.90 4.92
N THR A 174 -27.36 7.43 5.35
CA THR A 174 -28.57 7.47 4.52
C THR A 174 -28.45 8.47 3.36
N GLU A 175 -27.44 9.35 3.39
CA GLU A 175 -27.10 10.22 2.27
C GLU A 175 -26.19 9.48 1.29
N LEU A 176 -26.54 9.55 0.00
CA LEU A 176 -25.82 8.86 -1.07
C LEU A 176 -24.38 9.39 -1.16
N ASP A 177 -23.41 8.51 -0.89
CA ASP A 177 -21.98 8.83 -0.86
C ASP A 177 -21.65 10.09 -0.05
N GLY A 178 -22.41 10.40 1.00
CA GLY A 178 -22.29 11.63 1.79
C GLY A 178 -21.47 11.51 3.07
N GLY A 179 -21.26 10.29 3.58
CA GLY A 179 -20.64 10.09 4.88
C GLY A 179 -19.14 10.41 4.96
N PRO A 180 -18.56 10.45 6.19
CA PRO A 180 -17.16 10.78 6.42
C PRO A 180 -16.18 9.93 5.59
N ILE A 181 -15.20 10.60 4.97
CA ILE A 181 -14.19 9.95 4.12
C ILE A 181 -13.08 9.39 5.00
N ILE A 182 -12.80 8.10 4.84
CA ILE A 182 -11.76 7.39 5.59
C ILE A 182 -10.45 7.36 4.80
N PHE A 183 -10.46 6.80 3.59
CA PHE A 183 -9.27 6.66 2.74
C PHE A 183 -9.51 7.27 1.38
N VAL A 184 -8.45 7.83 0.81
CA VAL A 184 -8.38 8.20 -0.61
C VAL A 184 -7.15 7.55 -1.23
N SER A 185 -7.32 6.92 -2.39
CA SER A 185 -6.25 6.20 -3.07
C SER A 185 -5.17 7.12 -3.60
N GLN A 186 -4.07 6.50 -4.05
CA GLN A 186 -3.15 7.16 -4.97
C GLN A 186 -3.88 7.60 -6.25
N PRO A 187 -3.44 8.70 -6.88
CA PRO A 187 -4.06 9.18 -8.10
C PRO A 187 -3.75 8.29 -9.30
N VAL A 188 -4.77 8.04 -10.12
CA VAL A 188 -4.64 7.53 -11.48
C VAL A 188 -4.75 8.71 -12.42
N LYS A 189 -3.65 9.08 -13.08
CA LYS A 189 -3.62 10.18 -14.04
C LYS A 189 -4.48 9.85 -15.25
N LEU A 190 -5.26 10.83 -15.69
CA LEU A 190 -6.10 10.73 -16.88
C LEU A 190 -5.41 11.39 -18.07
N ASP A 191 -5.44 10.72 -19.20
CA ASP A 191 -5.10 11.32 -20.50
C ASP A 191 -6.34 12.01 -21.06
N LEU A 192 -6.42 13.33 -20.86
CA LEU A 192 -7.55 14.16 -21.29
C LEU A 192 -7.60 14.36 -22.80
N SER A 193 -6.56 13.97 -23.56
CA SER A 193 -6.63 13.97 -25.04
C SER A 193 -7.64 12.94 -25.56
N LEU A 194 -8.00 11.94 -24.75
CA LEU A 194 -8.98 10.92 -25.12
C LEU A 194 -10.45 11.39 -25.02
N CYS A 195 -10.69 12.63 -24.59
CA CYS A 195 -12.03 13.24 -24.49
C CYS A 195 -12.58 13.80 -25.82
N GLU A 196 -11.89 13.60 -26.95
CA GLU A 196 -12.22 14.27 -28.22
C GLU A 196 -13.59 13.89 -28.80
N ASN A 197 -14.08 12.66 -28.55
CA ASN A 197 -15.42 12.22 -28.94
C ASN A 197 -15.98 11.18 -27.97
N ASP A 198 -17.29 10.89 -28.06
CA ASP A 198 -17.97 9.98 -27.14
C ASP A 198 -17.41 8.54 -27.16
N SER A 199 -17.04 8.03 -28.34
CA SER A 199 -16.51 6.68 -28.49
C SER A 199 -15.14 6.52 -27.82
N SER A 200 -14.23 7.48 -28.02
CA SER A 200 -12.92 7.47 -27.37
C SER A 200 -13.04 7.64 -25.86
N LEU A 201 -14.00 8.46 -25.40
CA LEU A 201 -14.27 8.70 -23.99
C LEU A 201 -14.83 7.45 -23.29
N ASP A 202 -15.72 6.69 -23.93
CA ASP A 202 -16.26 5.46 -23.36
C ASP A 202 -15.17 4.39 -23.22
N LEU A 203 -14.38 4.17 -24.28
CA LEU A 203 -13.25 3.22 -24.24
C LEU A 203 -12.20 3.61 -23.19
N ALA A 204 -11.89 4.92 -23.07
CA ALA A 204 -11.01 5.42 -22.03
C ALA A 204 -11.60 5.17 -20.63
N SER A 205 -12.90 5.39 -20.46
CA SER A 205 -13.59 5.21 -19.19
C SER A 205 -13.54 3.76 -18.71
N GLU A 206 -13.79 2.79 -19.61
CA GLU A 206 -13.65 1.35 -19.35
C GLU A 206 -12.22 0.98 -18.93
N LYS A 207 -11.21 1.51 -19.62
CA LYS A 207 -9.80 1.25 -19.28
C LYS A 207 -9.40 1.83 -17.93
N TYR A 208 -9.79 3.08 -17.68
CA TYR A 208 -9.39 3.79 -16.46
C TYR A 208 -10.14 3.29 -15.23
N ILE A 209 -11.39 2.80 -15.35
CA ILE A 209 -12.08 2.19 -14.20
C ILE A 209 -11.39 0.91 -13.74
N GLU A 210 -10.89 0.06 -14.66
CA GLU A 210 -10.13 -1.13 -14.29
C GLU A 210 -8.78 -0.76 -13.66
N THR A 211 -8.09 0.23 -14.22
CA THR A 211 -6.85 0.78 -13.63
C THR A 211 -7.10 1.34 -12.23
N LEU A 212 -8.24 2.02 -12.02
CA LEU A 212 -8.62 2.59 -10.74
C LEU A 212 -8.99 1.50 -9.72
N LYS A 213 -9.64 0.42 -10.15
CA LYS A 213 -9.85 -0.74 -9.28
C LYS A 213 -8.53 -1.32 -8.80
N GLU A 214 -7.59 -1.56 -9.71
CA GLU A 214 -6.28 -2.15 -9.41
C GLU A 214 -5.43 -1.30 -8.47
N LYS A 215 -5.31 0.00 -8.76
CA LYS A 215 -4.44 0.92 -8.01
C LYS A 215 -5.13 1.63 -6.85
N GLY A 216 -6.46 1.60 -6.84
CA GLY A 216 -7.31 2.27 -5.86
C GLY A 216 -8.07 1.26 -5.03
N ASP A 217 -9.28 0.87 -5.46
CA ASP A 217 -10.24 0.07 -4.68
C ASP A 217 -9.58 -1.15 -4.02
N TRP A 218 -8.85 -1.94 -4.81
CA TRP A 218 -8.25 -3.21 -4.39
C TRP A 218 -7.11 -3.04 -3.39
N VAL A 219 -6.58 -1.82 -3.28
CA VAL A 219 -5.53 -1.46 -2.32
C VAL A 219 -6.15 -0.91 -1.05
N ILE A 220 -6.89 0.21 -1.16
CA ILE A 220 -7.32 0.96 0.03
C ILE A 220 -8.51 0.32 0.75
N TYR A 221 -9.34 -0.47 0.06
CA TYR A 221 -10.56 -0.99 0.68
C TYR A 221 -10.29 -2.16 1.65
N PRO A 222 -9.50 -3.19 1.27
CA PRO A 222 -9.07 -4.20 2.23
C PRO A 222 -8.22 -3.62 3.37
N GLU A 223 -7.38 -2.62 3.08
CA GLU A 223 -6.57 -1.92 4.09
C GLU A 223 -7.47 -1.20 5.12
N ALA A 224 -8.48 -0.45 4.65
CA ALA A 224 -9.41 0.23 5.54
C ALA A 224 -10.19 -0.75 6.43
N VAL A 225 -10.61 -1.90 5.89
CA VAL A 225 -11.26 -2.97 6.68
C VAL A 225 -10.31 -3.52 7.75
N GLU A 226 -9.07 -3.81 7.39
CA GLU A 226 -8.09 -4.31 8.36
C GLU A 226 -7.82 -3.27 9.46
N MET A 227 -7.56 -2.02 9.09
CA MET A 227 -7.26 -0.95 10.05
C MET A 227 -8.46 -0.65 10.95
N LEU A 228 -9.68 -0.72 10.42
CA LEU A 228 -10.89 -0.63 11.22
C LEU A 228 -10.94 -1.76 12.25
N ALA A 229 -10.74 -3.01 11.81
CA ALA A 229 -10.80 -4.18 12.67
C ALA A 229 -9.73 -4.17 13.78
N ARG A 230 -8.55 -3.57 13.52
CA ARG A 230 -7.51 -3.34 14.52
C ARG A 230 -7.82 -2.20 15.50
N GLY A 231 -8.94 -1.48 15.33
CA GLY A 231 -9.28 -0.32 16.15
C GLY A 231 -8.40 0.90 15.89
N ARG A 232 -7.83 1.00 14.69
CA ARG A 232 -6.90 2.09 14.30
C ARG A 232 -7.60 3.30 13.69
N ILE A 233 -8.91 3.21 13.47
CA ILE A 233 -9.71 4.25 12.84
C ILE A 233 -10.68 4.83 13.87
N GLY A 234 -10.58 6.14 14.09
CA GLY A 234 -11.48 6.92 14.92
C GLY A 234 -12.15 8.04 14.13
N ILE A 235 -13.09 8.71 14.79
CA ILE A 235 -13.79 9.88 14.25
C ILE A 235 -13.91 10.98 15.31
N GLU A 236 -13.82 12.23 14.85
CA GLU A 236 -14.04 13.45 15.62
C GLU A 236 -14.68 14.52 14.73
N GLY A 237 -15.99 14.75 14.92
CA GLY A 237 -16.77 15.54 13.96
C GLY A 237 -16.85 14.82 12.61
N GLU A 238 -16.50 15.49 11.52
CA GLU A 238 -16.38 14.89 10.19
C GLU A 238 -14.97 14.35 9.89
N ALA A 239 -13.98 14.65 10.74
CA ALA A 239 -12.61 14.23 10.55
C ALA A 239 -12.39 12.78 11.00
N ILE A 240 -11.56 12.07 10.26
CA ILE A 240 -11.13 10.71 10.61
C ILE A 240 -9.79 10.78 11.32
N LEU A 241 -9.63 9.92 12.32
CA LEU A 241 -8.35 9.72 12.99
C LEU A 241 -7.76 8.39 12.57
N ILE A 242 -6.50 8.38 12.15
CA ILE A 242 -5.73 7.16 11.91
C ILE A 242 -4.63 7.09 12.95
N ASP A 243 -4.70 6.09 13.83
CA ASP A 243 -3.79 5.95 14.98
C ASP A 243 -3.67 7.23 15.83
N GLY A 244 -4.80 7.93 16.02
CA GLY A 244 -4.87 9.19 16.78
C GLY A 244 -4.46 10.45 16.01
N ILE A 245 -3.94 10.33 14.78
CA ILE A 245 -3.62 11.48 13.93
C ILE A 245 -4.87 11.90 13.15
N LYS A 246 -5.22 13.19 13.18
CA LYS A 246 -6.43 13.75 12.58
C LYS A 246 -6.25 14.07 11.10
N TYR A 247 -7.20 13.65 10.26
CA TYR A 247 -7.27 13.95 8.82
C TYR A 247 -8.66 14.51 8.47
N GLU A 248 -8.70 15.77 8.03
CA GLU A 248 -9.95 16.49 7.72
C GLU A 248 -10.61 16.02 6.41
N ASN A 249 -9.81 15.50 5.46
CA ASN A 249 -10.27 15.15 4.12
C ASN A 249 -10.00 13.67 3.77
N GLY A 250 -9.97 12.81 4.78
CA GLY A 250 -9.56 11.42 4.63
C GLY A 250 -8.05 11.23 4.59
N TYR A 251 -7.61 10.01 4.88
CA TYR A 251 -6.22 9.60 4.90
C TYR A 251 -5.77 9.14 3.50
N CYS A 252 -4.57 9.58 3.09
CA CYS A 252 -3.92 9.14 1.87
C CYS A 252 -2.44 8.88 2.14
N SER A 253 -2.02 7.61 2.07
CA SER A 253 -0.64 7.19 2.36
C SER A 253 0.39 7.95 1.52
N SER A 254 0.10 8.19 0.24
CA SER A 254 1.02 8.86 -0.69
C SER A 254 1.20 10.34 -0.38
N GLU A 255 0.14 11.02 0.07
CA GLU A 255 0.19 12.42 0.50
C GLU A 255 1.01 12.57 1.79
N GLU A 256 0.81 11.68 2.77
CA GLU A 256 1.60 11.67 4.01
C GLU A 256 3.07 11.36 3.74
N LYS A 257 3.36 10.33 2.94
CA LYS A 257 4.74 10.05 2.49
C LYS A 257 5.34 11.25 1.77
N ALA A 258 4.58 11.96 0.92
CA ALA A 258 5.08 13.15 0.22
C ALA A 258 5.40 14.31 1.17
N ALA A 259 4.54 14.58 2.15
CA ALA A 259 4.79 15.57 3.20
C ALA A 259 6.04 15.22 4.01
N LEU A 260 6.19 13.96 4.40
CA LEU A 260 7.36 13.48 5.14
C LEU A 260 8.64 13.59 4.30
N ARG A 261 8.60 13.24 3.00
CA ARG A 261 9.75 13.41 2.10
C ARG A 261 10.18 14.87 2.00
N LYS A 262 9.22 15.80 1.94
CA LYS A 262 9.52 17.24 1.92
C LYS A 262 10.24 17.67 3.19
N ALA A 263 9.69 17.35 4.36
CA ALA A 263 10.29 17.67 5.65
C ALA A 263 11.71 17.10 5.80
N MET A 264 11.91 15.82 5.44
CA MET A 264 13.22 15.16 5.55
C MET A 264 14.25 15.73 4.57
N ARG A 265 13.84 16.13 3.36
CA ARG A 265 14.73 16.83 2.41
C ARG A 265 15.16 18.19 2.94
N GLU A 266 14.25 18.96 3.53
CA GLU A 266 14.56 20.25 4.15
C GLU A 266 15.54 20.10 5.30
N GLN A 267 15.33 19.12 6.18
CA GLN A 267 16.24 18.80 7.26
C GLN A 267 17.64 18.41 6.75
N ARG A 268 17.73 17.57 5.72
CA ARG A 268 19.02 17.20 5.09
C ARG A 268 19.77 18.40 4.54
N ARG A 269 19.07 19.40 3.99
CA ARG A 269 19.70 20.62 3.47
C ARG A 269 20.44 21.42 4.55
N GLY A 270 20.01 21.28 5.81
CA GLY A 270 20.62 21.95 6.95
C GLY A 270 21.90 21.30 7.48
N MET A 271 22.24 20.08 7.05
CA MET A 271 23.42 19.37 7.55
C MET A 271 24.69 19.78 6.80
N GLY A 272 25.73 20.14 7.56
CA GLY A 272 27.05 20.47 7.01
C GLY A 272 27.86 19.23 6.63
N GLU A 273 28.76 19.33 5.66
CA GLU A 273 29.55 18.19 5.20
C GLU A 273 30.44 17.57 6.30
N ALA A 274 31.01 18.41 7.18
CA ALA A 274 31.84 17.93 8.28
C ALA A 274 31.01 17.10 9.28
N GLU A 275 29.78 17.53 9.56
CA GLU A 275 28.84 16.80 10.40
C GLU A 275 28.47 15.45 9.75
N ILE A 276 28.13 15.47 8.46
CA ILE A 276 27.81 14.26 7.69
C ILE A 276 28.96 13.26 7.74
N ARG A 277 30.20 13.70 7.48
CA ARG A 277 31.39 12.83 7.53
C ARG A 277 31.62 12.26 8.93
N GLY A 278 31.56 13.09 9.97
CA GLY A 278 31.76 12.65 11.35
C GLY A 278 30.73 11.61 11.78
N LYS A 279 29.44 11.86 11.52
CA LYS A 279 28.35 10.91 11.82
C LYS A 279 28.46 9.63 10.99
N SER A 280 28.83 9.74 9.71
CA SER A 280 29.01 8.58 8.82
C SER A 280 30.13 7.65 9.29
N ALA A 281 31.22 8.19 9.85
CA ALA A 281 32.30 7.39 10.41
C ALA A 281 31.84 6.58 11.64
N ILE A 282 31.03 7.19 12.53
CA ILE A 282 30.45 6.51 13.69
C ILE A 282 29.51 5.38 13.24
N ILE A 283 28.64 5.67 12.28
CA ILE A 283 27.69 4.69 11.70
C ILE A 283 28.46 3.54 11.06
N THR A 284 29.52 3.84 10.30
CA THR A 284 30.40 2.84 9.69
C THR A 284 31.03 1.94 10.76
N GLY A 285 31.59 2.52 11.82
CA GLY A 285 32.16 1.74 12.93
C GLY A 285 31.16 0.75 13.53
N LYS A 286 29.90 1.17 13.75
CA LYS A 286 28.85 0.27 14.24
C LYS A 286 28.49 -0.82 13.24
N LEU A 287 28.31 -0.48 11.96
CA LEU A 287 28.00 -1.43 10.90
C LEU A 287 29.03 -2.57 10.86
N LEU A 288 30.31 -2.23 10.92
CA LEU A 288 31.41 -3.19 10.88
C LEU A 288 31.41 -4.13 12.09
N THR A 289 30.89 -3.72 13.24
CA THR A 289 30.82 -4.58 14.45
C THR A 289 29.63 -5.54 14.46
N LEU A 290 28.69 -5.43 13.53
CA LEU A 290 27.51 -6.29 13.53
C LEU A 290 27.84 -7.73 13.13
N PRO A 291 27.31 -8.76 13.82
CA PRO A 291 27.44 -10.15 13.41
C PRO A 291 26.96 -10.37 11.97
N GLU A 292 25.83 -9.75 11.59
CA GLU A 292 25.28 -9.83 10.24
C GLU A 292 26.26 -9.33 9.17
N PHE A 293 27.05 -8.30 9.49
CA PHE A 293 28.06 -7.78 8.59
C PHE A 293 29.30 -8.69 8.55
N GLN A 294 29.72 -9.20 9.71
CA GLN A 294 30.88 -10.08 9.84
C GLN A 294 30.66 -11.40 9.09
N ASP A 295 29.46 -11.98 9.18
CA ASP A 295 29.12 -13.25 8.55
C ASP A 295 28.87 -13.12 7.03
N ALA A 296 28.46 -11.93 6.56
CA ALA A 296 28.15 -11.70 5.14
C ALA A 296 29.39 -11.78 4.24
N LYS A 297 29.32 -12.57 3.16
CA LYS A 297 30.37 -12.69 2.15
C LYS A 297 30.14 -11.75 0.97
N ALA A 298 28.88 -11.59 0.56
CA ALA A 298 28.45 -10.68 -0.49
C ALA A 298 27.59 -9.56 0.09
N ILE A 299 28.05 -8.31 -0.05
CA ILE A 299 27.36 -7.13 0.48
C ILE A 299 27.06 -6.15 -0.65
N MET A 300 25.80 -5.79 -0.79
CA MET A 300 25.40 -4.68 -1.64
C MET A 300 25.33 -3.38 -0.83
N PHE A 301 26.04 -2.36 -1.29
CA PHE A 301 25.93 -1.00 -0.76
C PHE A 301 25.20 -0.10 -1.75
N TYR A 302 24.63 1.00 -1.27
CA TYR A 302 24.25 2.10 -2.14
C TYR A 302 25.44 3.03 -2.41
N SER A 303 25.41 3.67 -3.58
CA SER A 303 26.32 4.76 -3.92
C SER A 303 25.80 6.06 -3.31
N ALA A 304 26.47 6.52 -2.25
CA ALA A 304 25.97 7.61 -1.41
C ALA A 304 25.96 8.96 -2.13
N MET A 305 24.83 9.68 -2.03
CA MET A 305 24.74 11.08 -2.44
C MET A 305 25.34 12.02 -1.36
N PRO A 306 25.67 13.29 -1.68
CA PRO A 306 26.41 14.18 -0.77
C PRO A 306 25.82 14.41 0.62
N ARG A 307 24.50 14.24 0.78
CA ARG A 307 23.76 14.48 2.04
C ARG A 307 23.20 13.20 2.66
N GLU A 308 23.77 12.07 2.28
CA GLU A 308 23.46 10.77 2.86
C GLU A 308 24.56 10.32 3.81
N VAL A 309 24.28 9.27 4.57
CA VAL A 309 25.35 8.55 5.26
C VAL A 309 26.32 8.03 4.20
N GLN A 310 27.60 8.37 4.35
CA GLN A 310 28.62 8.04 3.36
C GLN A 310 29.07 6.58 3.52
N THR A 311 28.95 5.79 2.46
CA THR A 311 29.29 4.35 2.46
C THR A 311 30.72 4.05 2.01
N LYS A 312 31.44 5.05 1.48
CA LYS A 312 32.78 4.88 0.88
C LYS A 312 33.80 4.23 1.81
N GLN A 313 33.77 4.58 3.11
CA GLN A 313 34.65 3.99 4.10
C GLN A 313 34.30 2.52 4.34
N ALA A 314 33.02 2.22 4.60
CA ALA A 314 32.54 0.85 4.80
C ALA A 314 32.87 -0.07 3.62
N ILE A 315 32.72 0.43 2.38
CA ILE A 315 33.08 -0.29 1.15
C ILE A 315 34.57 -0.67 1.14
N ARG A 316 35.46 0.28 1.45
CA ARG A 316 36.92 0.03 1.48
C ARG A 316 37.30 -0.99 2.53
N GLU A 317 36.72 -0.89 3.72
CA GLU A 317 37.01 -1.82 4.82
C GLU A 317 36.51 -3.22 4.50
N ALA A 318 35.30 -3.34 3.95
CA ALA A 318 34.74 -4.61 3.49
C ALA A 318 35.59 -5.27 2.38
N GLN A 319 36.07 -4.50 1.40
CA GLN A 319 37.00 -5.01 0.38
C GLN A 319 38.32 -5.46 0.99
N GLY A 320 38.87 -4.70 1.95
CA GLY A 320 40.13 -5.01 2.63
C GLY A 320 40.10 -6.33 3.40
N ILE A 321 38.92 -6.77 3.87
CA ILE A 321 38.71 -8.07 4.53
C ILE A 321 38.18 -9.15 3.57
N GLY A 322 38.24 -8.92 2.26
CA GLY A 322 37.96 -9.93 1.24
C GLY A 322 36.48 -10.17 0.94
N LYS A 323 35.56 -9.29 1.34
CA LYS A 323 34.13 -9.41 1.01
C LYS A 323 33.86 -8.98 -0.43
N SER A 324 32.92 -9.66 -1.09
CA SER A 324 32.43 -9.27 -2.42
C SER A 324 31.50 -8.07 -2.30
N ILE A 325 31.82 -6.99 -2.99
CA ILE A 325 31.02 -5.77 -2.96
C ILE A 325 30.19 -5.64 -4.23
N LEU A 326 28.91 -5.30 -4.06
CA LEU A 326 28.01 -4.93 -5.14
C LEU A 326 27.53 -3.49 -4.94
N LEU A 327 27.29 -2.79 -6.05
CA LEU A 327 26.63 -1.49 -6.09
C LEU A 327 25.44 -1.53 -7.06
N PRO A 328 24.41 -0.71 -6.84
CA PRO A 328 23.28 -0.62 -7.76
C PRO A 328 23.72 0.01 -9.09
N VAL A 329 23.23 -0.56 -10.18
CA VAL A 329 23.13 0.07 -11.50
C VAL A 329 21.64 0.24 -11.78
N THR A 330 21.22 1.44 -12.13
CA THR A 330 19.81 1.73 -12.45
C THR A 330 19.63 1.77 -13.96
N GLU A 331 18.76 0.92 -14.49
CA GLU A 331 18.38 0.89 -15.90
C GLU A 331 16.85 0.83 -16.00
N GLU A 332 16.26 1.77 -16.75
CA GLU A 332 14.81 1.87 -16.94
C GLU A 332 14.00 1.90 -15.63
N GLY A 333 14.60 2.41 -14.54
CA GLY A 333 13.98 2.47 -13.21
C GLY A 333 14.10 1.17 -12.40
N GLU A 334 14.80 0.15 -12.90
CA GLU A 334 15.09 -1.08 -12.19
C GLU A 334 16.53 -1.09 -11.65
N ILE A 335 16.72 -1.65 -10.45
CA ILE A 335 18.05 -1.80 -9.86
C ILE A 335 18.56 -3.20 -10.15
N ARG A 336 19.77 -3.27 -10.71
CA ARG A 336 20.60 -4.48 -10.78
C ARG A 336 21.80 -4.34 -9.86
N ALA A 337 22.18 -5.43 -9.20
CA ALA A 337 23.37 -5.47 -8.35
C ALA A 337 24.59 -5.85 -9.19
N CYS A 338 25.53 -4.92 -9.37
CA CYS A 338 26.74 -5.15 -10.18
C CYS A 338 27.98 -5.20 -9.29
N CYS A 339 28.91 -6.11 -9.62
CA CYS A 339 30.15 -6.27 -8.87
C CYS A 339 31.01 -4.99 -8.93
N PHE A 340 31.45 -4.52 -7.78
CA PHE A 340 32.34 -3.37 -7.65
C PHE A 340 33.80 -3.81 -7.65
N THR A 341 34.55 -3.41 -8.69
CA THR A 341 35.96 -3.79 -8.89
C THR A 341 36.95 -2.70 -8.50
N GLY A 342 36.49 -1.50 -8.14
CA GLY A 342 37.34 -0.39 -7.71
C GLY A 342 36.74 0.97 -8.04
N PHE A 343 37.16 2.01 -7.32
CA PHE A 343 36.63 3.38 -7.50
C PHE A 343 37.00 4.01 -8.84
N ASP A 344 38.07 3.53 -9.48
CA ASP A 344 38.50 3.99 -10.79
C ASP A 344 37.62 3.42 -11.92
N ASN A 345 36.84 2.37 -11.63
CA ASN A 345 35.94 1.70 -12.57
C ASN A 345 34.48 2.12 -12.35
N MET A 346 34.23 3.43 -12.26
CA MET A 346 32.90 4.00 -11.99
C MET A 346 32.51 5.03 -13.07
N LYS A 347 31.25 5.03 -13.49
CA LYS A 347 30.64 6.04 -14.36
C LYS A 347 29.54 6.81 -13.61
N LYS A 348 29.14 7.98 -14.14
CA LYS A 348 27.90 8.63 -13.69
C LYS A 348 26.72 7.94 -14.39
N GLY A 349 25.81 7.38 -13.61
CA GLY A 349 24.57 6.78 -14.06
C GLY A 349 23.38 7.73 -13.92
N GLU A 350 22.18 7.14 -13.77
CA GLU A 350 20.94 7.90 -13.63
C GLU A 350 20.97 8.83 -12.41
N HIS A 351 20.36 10.01 -12.54
CA HIS A 351 20.35 11.07 -11.52
C HIS A 351 21.75 11.55 -11.06
N GLY A 352 22.82 11.24 -11.81
CA GLY A 352 24.20 11.64 -11.50
C GLY A 352 24.86 10.83 -10.38
N ILE A 353 24.27 9.69 -10.01
CA ILE A 353 24.81 8.75 -9.02
C ILE A 353 25.97 7.97 -9.66
N LEU A 354 27.03 7.69 -8.89
CA LEU A 354 28.14 6.89 -9.41
C LEU A 354 27.77 5.41 -9.42
N GLU A 355 27.93 4.76 -10.55
CA GLU A 355 27.63 3.35 -10.79
C GLU A 355 28.87 2.61 -11.32
N PRO A 356 29.04 1.31 -11.07
CA PRO A 356 30.13 0.53 -11.65
C PRO A 356 30.12 0.54 -13.19
N LEU A 357 31.31 0.55 -13.79
CA LEU A 357 31.47 0.21 -15.21
C LEU A 357 31.23 -1.29 -15.39
N GLU A 358 30.29 -1.63 -16.27
CA GLU A 358 30.13 -3.00 -16.75
C GLU A 358 31.23 -3.30 -17.78
N SER A 359 31.84 -4.49 -17.74
CA SER A 359 32.95 -4.83 -18.64
C SER A 359 32.48 -4.91 -20.10
N THR A 360 33.11 -4.15 -20.99
CA THR A 360 32.76 -4.07 -22.43
C THR A 360 33.66 -4.92 -23.34
N ASP A 361 34.26 -6.01 -22.86
CA ASP A 361 35.18 -6.82 -23.69
C ASP A 361 34.43 -7.73 -24.68
N GLU A 362 34.16 -7.21 -25.89
CA GLU A 362 33.50 -7.90 -27.01
C GLU A 362 34.26 -9.15 -27.52
N ASN A 363 35.57 -9.25 -27.28
CA ASN A 363 36.37 -10.42 -27.72
C ASN A 363 36.40 -11.58 -26.70
N ASN A 364 36.01 -11.34 -25.45
CA ASN A 364 35.69 -12.41 -24.50
C ASN A 364 34.21 -12.79 -24.53
N ALA A 365 33.35 -11.96 -25.13
CA ALA A 365 31.90 -12.05 -25.10
C ALA A 365 31.26 -13.33 -25.70
N LYS A 366 32.01 -14.29 -26.24
CA LYS A 366 31.45 -15.61 -26.60
C LYS A 366 31.70 -16.70 -25.56
N ASN A 367 32.72 -16.54 -24.70
CA ASN A 367 32.96 -17.43 -23.56
C ASN A 367 32.62 -16.77 -22.21
N SER A 368 32.68 -15.44 -22.12
CA SER A 368 32.30 -14.68 -20.93
C SER A 368 30.83 -14.28 -20.90
N VAL A 369 30.09 -14.20 -22.03
CA VAL A 369 28.64 -13.92 -21.96
C VAL A 369 27.86 -15.08 -21.36
N GLN A 370 28.36 -16.32 -21.40
CA GLN A 370 27.76 -17.41 -20.62
C GLN A 370 28.16 -17.35 -19.14
N GLN A 371 29.41 -16.98 -18.82
CA GLN A 371 29.87 -16.87 -17.42
C GLN A 371 29.40 -15.60 -16.69
N ASP A 372 29.22 -14.49 -17.39
CA ASP A 372 28.79 -13.20 -16.84
C ASP A 372 27.27 -13.07 -16.85
N LYS A 373 26.55 -13.70 -17.79
CA LYS A 373 25.09 -13.91 -17.63
C LYS A 373 24.79 -14.89 -16.48
N GLN A 374 25.60 -15.93 -16.30
CA GLN A 374 25.49 -16.80 -15.11
C GLN A 374 25.96 -16.15 -13.81
N ASN A 375 26.89 -15.17 -13.84
CA ASN A 375 27.34 -14.45 -12.63
C ASN A 375 26.48 -13.22 -12.27
N SER A 376 25.68 -12.72 -13.22
CA SER A 376 24.68 -11.64 -13.01
C SER A 376 23.31 -12.19 -12.61
N GLU A 377 23.09 -13.50 -12.75
CA GLU A 377 22.02 -14.26 -12.10
C GLU A 377 22.32 -14.46 -10.61
N GLY A 378 22.24 -13.38 -9.82
CA GLY A 378 22.09 -13.46 -8.35
C GLY A 378 23.08 -14.37 -7.62
N LYS A 379 24.35 -13.95 -7.50
CA LYS A 379 25.13 -14.36 -6.32
C LYS A 379 24.28 -14.10 -5.08
N ASP A 380 24.11 -15.10 -4.21
CA ASP A 380 23.37 -14.97 -2.94
C ASP A 380 23.89 -13.73 -2.19
N ILE A 381 23.12 -12.63 -2.22
CA ILE A 381 23.47 -11.40 -1.51
C ILE A 381 23.12 -11.64 -0.04
N ASP A 382 24.14 -11.68 0.82
CA ASP A 382 23.93 -11.94 2.25
C ASP A 382 23.39 -10.71 2.99
N LEU A 383 23.77 -9.51 2.53
CA LEU A 383 23.42 -8.25 3.17
C LEU A 383 23.24 -7.13 2.14
N VAL A 384 22.15 -6.38 2.27
CA VAL A 384 21.90 -5.15 1.48
C VAL A 384 21.84 -3.97 2.43
N VAL A 385 22.69 -2.98 2.17
CA VAL A 385 22.65 -1.67 2.82
C VAL A 385 21.76 -0.76 1.99
N VAL A 386 20.65 -0.31 2.56
CA VAL A 386 19.57 0.38 1.85
C VAL A 386 19.52 1.86 2.26
N PRO A 387 19.52 2.81 1.32
CA PRO A 387 19.37 4.23 1.63
C PRO A 387 17.89 4.58 1.87
N GLY A 388 17.66 5.61 2.67
CA GLY A 388 16.31 6.14 2.92
C GLY A 388 16.38 7.58 3.43
N LEU A 389 15.33 8.36 3.18
CA LEU A 389 15.16 9.72 3.70
C LEU A 389 14.81 9.73 5.19
N ALA A 390 14.05 8.74 5.63
CA ALA A 390 13.69 8.49 7.02
C ALA A 390 13.44 7.01 7.27
N PHE A 391 13.50 6.62 8.53
CA PHE A 391 13.15 5.29 9.01
C PHE A 391 12.32 5.39 10.28
N ASP A 392 11.52 4.37 10.59
CA ASP A 392 10.90 4.22 11.92
C ASP A 392 11.49 3.02 12.68
N GLU A 393 11.18 2.90 13.97
CA GLU A 393 11.74 1.84 14.81
C GLU A 393 11.21 0.44 14.45
N ASN A 394 10.13 0.36 13.68
CA ASN A 394 9.54 -0.88 13.18
C ASN A 394 10.17 -1.33 11.85
N GLY A 395 11.20 -0.64 11.37
CA GLY A 395 11.90 -0.97 10.13
C GLY A 395 11.26 -0.38 8.88
N ALA A 396 10.21 0.43 8.99
CA ALA A 396 9.67 1.11 7.82
C ALA A 396 10.72 2.09 7.26
N ARG A 397 10.71 2.27 5.94
CA ARG A 397 11.66 3.10 5.22
C ARG A 397 10.93 4.05 4.30
N LEU A 398 11.28 5.33 4.35
CA LEU A 398 10.85 6.32 3.39
C LEU A 398 11.93 6.51 2.31
N GLY A 399 11.73 5.93 1.14
CA GLY A 399 12.59 6.16 -0.02
C GLY A 399 12.32 7.49 -0.74
N PHE A 400 13.04 7.74 -1.85
CA PHE A 400 12.91 8.96 -2.66
C PHE A 400 11.62 9.03 -3.49
N GLY A 401 10.88 7.92 -3.61
CA GLY A 401 9.59 7.85 -4.30
C GLY A 401 9.60 7.07 -5.63
N LEU A 402 10.75 6.51 -6.03
CA LEU A 402 10.89 5.76 -7.28
C LEU A 402 10.58 4.25 -7.14
N GLY A 403 10.49 3.71 -5.92
CA GLY A 403 10.17 2.29 -5.69
C GLY A 403 11.27 1.29 -6.10
N CYS A 404 12.35 1.72 -6.75
CA CYS A 404 13.38 0.83 -7.31
C CYS A 404 13.98 -0.15 -6.28
N TYR A 405 14.25 0.34 -5.06
CA TYR A 405 14.78 -0.52 -3.99
C TYR A 405 13.75 -1.52 -3.48
N ASP A 406 12.48 -1.14 -3.37
CA ASP A 406 11.43 -2.05 -2.90
C ASP A 406 11.18 -3.15 -3.95
N ALA A 407 11.20 -2.79 -5.24
CA ALA A 407 11.15 -3.74 -6.35
C ALA A 407 12.33 -4.72 -6.31
N PHE A 408 13.56 -4.22 -6.18
CA PHE A 408 14.77 -5.04 -6.07
C PHE A 408 14.73 -5.98 -4.84
N LEU A 409 14.34 -5.47 -3.67
CA LEU A 409 14.29 -6.28 -2.46
C LEU A 409 13.21 -7.38 -2.54
N ASN A 410 12.09 -7.12 -3.22
CA ASN A 410 11.06 -8.13 -3.46
C ASN A 410 11.53 -9.20 -4.47
N SER A 411 12.33 -8.84 -5.47
CA SER A 411 12.88 -9.80 -6.44
C SER A 411 13.86 -10.78 -5.80
N LEU A 412 14.64 -10.34 -4.80
CA LEU A 412 15.52 -11.21 -4.01
C LEU A 412 14.75 -12.29 -3.22
N GLY A 413 13.50 -12.01 -2.81
CA GLY A 413 12.66 -12.97 -2.07
C GLY A 413 11.95 -14.01 -2.94
N SER A 414 11.80 -13.74 -4.24
CA SER A 414 10.97 -14.53 -5.16
C SER A 414 11.75 -15.61 -5.92
N ASN A 415 13.08 -15.53 -5.95
CA ASN A 415 13.94 -16.51 -6.60
C ASN A 415 14.11 -17.77 -5.73
N SER A 416 13.24 -18.76 -5.95
CA SER A 416 13.15 -20.04 -5.24
C SER A 416 14.34 -21.01 -5.40
N ASN A 417 15.42 -20.61 -6.09
CA ASN A 417 16.68 -21.35 -6.15
C ASN A 417 17.73 -20.85 -5.13
N CYS A 418 17.49 -19.71 -4.49
CA CYS A 418 18.30 -19.24 -3.37
C CYS A 418 17.80 -19.95 -2.10
N LYS A 419 18.65 -20.71 -1.43
CA LYS A 419 18.32 -21.34 -0.14
C LYS A 419 18.07 -20.26 0.92
N GLY A 420 16.82 -19.81 1.00
CA GLY A 420 16.18 -19.16 2.14
C GLY A 420 16.64 -17.75 2.47
N SER A 421 15.73 -16.77 2.37
CA SER A 421 15.34 -15.80 3.42
C SER A 421 16.42 -15.16 4.35
N ASN A 422 17.71 -15.18 4.01
CA ASN A 422 18.79 -14.79 4.93
C ASN A 422 19.47 -13.47 4.55
N CYS A 423 19.10 -12.88 3.41
CA CYS A 423 19.56 -11.54 3.03
C CYS A 423 19.11 -10.51 4.06
N LYS A 424 20.05 -9.95 4.82
CA LYS A 424 19.77 -8.93 5.85
C LYS A 424 19.67 -7.55 5.22
N ARG A 425 18.62 -6.81 5.56
CA ARG A 425 18.39 -5.44 5.08
C ARG A 425 18.75 -4.46 6.18
N ILE A 426 19.77 -3.64 5.93
CA ILE A 426 20.26 -2.65 6.89
C ILE A 426 20.04 -1.24 6.35
N GLY A 427 19.25 -0.43 7.06
CA GLY A 427 19.11 1.00 6.80
C GLY A 427 20.23 1.78 7.50
N LEU A 428 20.90 2.69 6.78
CA LEU A 428 21.79 3.68 7.39
C LEU A 428 21.08 5.04 7.41
N SER A 429 21.07 5.66 8.58
CA SER A 429 20.37 6.93 8.77
C SER A 429 21.03 7.78 9.83
N PHE A 430 20.79 9.09 9.81
CA PHE A 430 21.11 9.94 10.96
C PHE A 430 19.99 9.82 12.01
N GLU A 431 20.29 9.97 13.30
CA GLU A 431 19.27 9.85 14.35
C GLU A 431 18.11 10.83 14.14
N SER A 432 18.40 12.01 13.61
CA SER A 432 17.37 13.01 13.31
C SER A 432 16.40 12.59 12.21
N GLN A 433 16.71 11.54 11.44
CA GLN A 433 15.86 10.97 10.38
C GLN A 433 15.06 9.75 10.88
N ILE A 434 15.15 9.41 12.17
CA ILE A 434 14.26 8.45 12.79
C ILE A 434 12.98 9.17 13.18
N VAL A 435 11.85 8.71 12.63
CA VAL A 435 10.53 9.29 12.86
C VAL A 435 9.65 8.28 13.59
N GLU A 436 8.59 8.78 14.22
CA GLU A 436 7.68 7.95 15.02
C GLU A 436 7.00 6.86 14.17
N ARG A 437 6.56 7.23 12.96
CA ARG A 437 5.84 6.33 12.06
C ARG A 437 6.07 6.72 10.61
N ILE A 438 6.22 5.71 9.76
CA ILE A 438 6.12 5.87 8.30
C ILE A 438 4.94 5.02 7.81
N PRO A 439 3.97 5.59 7.06
CA PRO A 439 2.96 4.83 6.37
C PRO A 439 3.58 3.75 5.50
N ARG A 440 3.09 2.52 5.61
CA ARG A 440 3.58 1.37 4.83
C ARG A 440 2.51 0.88 3.89
N GLU A 441 2.92 0.65 2.66
CA GLU A 441 2.14 0.00 1.62
C GLU A 441 2.62 -1.45 1.48
N GLU A 442 1.82 -2.27 0.80
CA GLU A 442 2.05 -3.72 0.73
C GLU A 442 3.37 -4.11 0.06
N TRP A 443 3.83 -3.28 -0.87
CA TRP A 443 5.09 -3.46 -1.58
C TRP A 443 6.31 -2.91 -0.81
N ASP A 444 6.11 -2.15 0.27
CA ASP A 444 7.22 -1.57 1.03
C ASP A 444 7.92 -2.63 1.90
N VAL A 445 9.18 -2.88 1.56
CA VAL A 445 9.99 -3.90 2.23
C VAL A 445 10.63 -3.31 3.49
N PRO A 446 10.36 -3.85 4.70
CA PRO A 446 10.92 -3.33 5.94
C PRO A 446 12.40 -3.71 6.08
N MET A 447 13.15 -2.85 6.77
CA MET A 447 14.53 -3.14 7.18
C MET A 447 14.54 -4.09 8.38
N ASP A 448 15.56 -4.94 8.45
CA ASP A 448 15.79 -5.78 9.62
C ASP A 448 16.54 -5.01 10.73
N ILE A 449 17.45 -4.11 10.33
CA ILE A 449 18.29 -3.32 11.23
C ILE A 449 18.38 -1.88 10.69
N ILE A 450 18.38 -0.89 11.59
CA ILE A 450 18.66 0.51 11.28
C ILE A 450 19.82 0.96 12.16
N ILE A 451 20.80 1.64 11.57
CA ILE A 451 21.99 2.13 12.29
C ILE A 451 22.03 3.66 12.19
N THR A 452 22.20 4.29 13.35
CA THR A 452 22.41 5.73 13.50
C THR A 452 23.70 6.03 14.25
N GLU A 453 24.12 7.30 14.25
CA GLU A 453 25.26 7.75 15.05
C GLU A 453 25.01 7.56 16.55
N LYS A 454 23.76 7.45 17.01
CA LYS A 454 23.42 7.24 18.44
C LYS A 454 23.17 5.78 18.81
N ARG A 455 22.50 4.98 17.99
CA ARG A 455 22.08 3.61 18.35
C ARG A 455 21.98 2.65 17.17
N VAL A 456 21.79 1.37 17.48
CA VAL A 456 21.43 0.31 16.53
C VAL A 456 20.03 -0.15 16.90
N ILE A 457 19.10 -0.09 15.94
CA ILE A 457 17.70 -0.47 16.11
C ILE A 457 17.48 -1.78 15.36
N ARG A 458 17.08 -2.83 16.06
CA ARG A 458 16.67 -4.11 15.46
C ARG A 458 15.16 -4.09 15.32
N ALA A 459 14.67 -4.00 14.08
CA ALA A 459 13.25 -3.88 13.82
C ALA A 459 12.52 -5.12 14.35
N ARG A 460 11.44 -4.91 15.11
CA ARG A 460 10.63 -6.01 15.60
C ARG A 460 9.88 -6.62 14.41
N LYS A 461 10.24 -7.85 14.02
CA LYS A 461 9.43 -8.63 13.09
C LYS A 461 8.13 -9.02 13.79
N GLY A 462 7.09 -8.20 13.64
CA GLY A 462 5.71 -8.57 13.98
C GLY A 462 5.49 -9.14 15.38
N GLN A 463 5.89 -8.40 16.42
CA GLN A 463 5.16 -8.44 17.69
C GLN A 463 4.65 -7.04 17.96
N GLU A 464 3.41 -6.80 17.54
CA GLU A 464 2.63 -5.65 18.00
C GLU A 464 2.48 -5.77 19.52
N SER A 465 2.90 -4.72 20.22
CA SER A 465 2.68 -4.40 21.63
C SER A 465 1.77 -5.35 22.44
N ASP A 466 2.36 -6.36 23.07
CA ASP A 466 1.88 -6.83 24.37
C ASP A 466 2.24 -5.77 25.40
N ASN A 467 1.36 -4.79 25.59
CA ASN A 467 1.34 -3.98 26.80
C ASN A 467 0.05 -4.33 27.55
N SER A 468 0.23 -5.28 28.48
CA SER A 468 -0.45 -5.50 29.77
C SER A 468 -1.81 -4.85 30.00
#